data_AF-A0A9P0DEC5-F1
#
_entry.id   AF-A0A9P0DEC5-F1
#
_cell.length_a   1.000
_cell.length_b   1.000
_cell.length_c   1.000
_cell.angle_alpha   90.00
_cell.angle_beta   90.00
_cell.angle_gamma   90.00
#
_symmetry.space_group_name_H-M   'P 1'
#
loop_
_entity.id
_entity.type
_entity.pdbx_description
1 polymer ?
#
loop_
_entity_poly.entity_id
_entity_poly.type
_entity_poly.pdbx_seq_one_letter_code
_entity_poly.pdbx_strand_id
1 'polypeptide(L)'
;MKRSIEAEINKKTLENNIHKRKAEVFYQRKKLARKQAMKQVDFECIAMDFQKNLPMPNLSTNEIYYKRQLTLHSFNIHVLSTNSATFYCYPEIIGRKGSNDVASLLHYFIFVQLSSKVRHLRIFCDSCGGQNKNFTVFRYLHYVVHVVKRLDTIQVIFPVRGYSYMECDRDMALINQKIPAELPEDWFNKIKSCRVKPEPFTVIEVDQALLRNWTELLDLIYITKHSYKSREIREVKISQEQPRLIEFRNTYNGCWNTSIIRKHIVASKNTITPKLPDGQFVLPHKLYFDLKPISAGKYRDLMDLKELCSTEKAINYYGNLPHSYTLRIMPKANDKKPCKKGKEGDEKLKKRREEKKLSMRRAREKLKSDPVKHEEDYNIII
;
A
#
# COMPACT_ATOMS: atom_id res chain seq x y z
N MET A 1 -10.73 -36.44 -34.95
CA MET A 1 -9.63 -35.95 -34.08
C MET A 1 -8.93 -34.72 -34.65
N LYS A 2 -8.32 -34.76 -35.85
CA LYS A 2 -7.65 -33.59 -36.47
C LYS A 2 -8.50 -32.30 -36.57
N ARG A 3 -9.75 -32.39 -37.06
CA ARG A 3 -10.68 -31.23 -37.14
C ARG A 3 -11.01 -30.60 -35.78
N SER A 4 -11.02 -31.41 -34.71
CA SER A 4 -11.26 -30.92 -33.35
C SER A 4 -10.05 -30.15 -32.80
N ILE A 5 -8.84 -30.64 -33.11
CA ILE A 5 -7.58 -29.99 -32.73
C ILE A 5 -7.44 -28.66 -33.48
N GLU A 6 -7.76 -28.65 -34.77
CA GLU A 6 -7.69 -27.46 -35.62
C GLU A 6 -8.69 -26.37 -35.20
N ALA A 7 -9.92 -26.77 -34.83
CA ALA A 7 -10.89 -25.85 -34.24
C ALA A 7 -10.39 -25.26 -32.90
N GLU A 8 -9.72 -26.06 -32.07
CA GLU A 8 -9.14 -25.58 -30.80
C GLU A 8 -7.96 -24.64 -31.03
N ILE A 9 -7.09 -24.92 -32.00
CA ILE A 9 -5.99 -24.04 -32.40
C ILE A 9 -6.53 -22.71 -32.92
N ASN A 10 -7.54 -22.73 -33.79
CA ASN A 10 -8.17 -21.52 -34.32
C ASN A 10 -8.82 -20.69 -33.20
N LYS A 11 -9.50 -21.35 -32.26
CA LYS A 11 -10.07 -20.68 -31.08
C LYS A 11 -9.00 -20.01 -30.22
N LYS A 12 -7.91 -20.72 -29.86
CA LYS A 12 -6.80 -20.15 -29.08
C LYS A 12 -6.08 -19.02 -29.82
N THR A 13 -5.94 -19.14 -31.13
CA THR A 13 -5.32 -18.09 -31.98
C THR A 13 -6.17 -16.83 -31.98
N LEU A 14 -7.50 -16.97 -32.12
CA LEU A 14 -8.43 -15.85 -32.03
C LEU A 14 -8.40 -15.20 -30.64
N GLU A 15 -8.45 -16.01 -29.57
CA GLU A 15 -8.35 -15.52 -28.19
C GLU A 15 -7.05 -14.74 -27.96
N ASN A 16 -5.92 -15.24 -28.46
CA ASN A 16 -4.62 -14.57 -28.37
C ASN A 16 -4.60 -13.25 -29.17
N ASN A 17 -5.15 -13.22 -30.38
CA ASN A 17 -5.23 -12.00 -31.20
C ASN A 17 -6.09 -10.92 -30.53
N ILE A 18 -7.24 -11.30 -29.97
CA ILE A 18 -8.09 -10.40 -29.18
C ILE A 18 -7.32 -9.89 -27.96
N HIS A 19 -6.57 -10.76 -27.30
CA HIS A 19 -5.79 -10.42 -26.12
C HIS A 19 -4.66 -9.42 -26.43
N LYS A 20 -3.94 -9.61 -27.54
CA LYS A 20 -2.93 -8.66 -28.06
C LYS A 20 -3.53 -7.29 -28.39
N ARG A 21 -4.64 -7.25 -29.12
CA ARG A 21 -5.35 -6.00 -29.43
C ARG A 21 -5.80 -5.26 -28.17
N LYS A 22 -6.27 -5.98 -27.14
CA LYS A 22 -6.61 -5.36 -25.84
C LYS A 22 -5.37 -4.76 -25.17
N ALA A 23 -4.23 -5.44 -25.22
CA ALA A 23 -2.98 -4.91 -24.69
C ALA A 23 -2.52 -3.64 -25.45
N GLU A 24 -2.66 -3.60 -26.77
CA GLU A 24 -2.35 -2.42 -27.58
C GLU A 24 -3.14 -1.18 -27.13
N VAL A 25 -4.42 -1.32 -26.79
CA VAL A 25 -5.24 -0.21 -26.26
C VAL A 25 -4.64 0.39 -24.98
N PHE A 26 -4.11 -0.45 -24.08
CA PHE A 26 -3.44 0.02 -22.87
C PHE A 26 -2.20 0.86 -23.19
N TYR A 27 -1.33 0.35 -24.08
CA TYR A 27 -0.12 1.06 -24.49
C TYR A 27 -0.43 2.36 -25.25
N GLN A 28 -1.45 2.34 -26.10
CA GLN A 28 -1.92 3.54 -26.80
C GLN A 28 -2.40 4.60 -25.82
N ARG A 29 -3.19 4.23 -24.80
CA ARG A 29 -3.66 5.18 -23.77
C ARG A 29 -2.52 5.75 -22.96
N LYS A 30 -1.54 4.93 -22.59
CA LYS A 30 -0.34 5.40 -21.91
C LYS A 30 0.45 6.39 -22.76
N LYS A 31 0.64 6.08 -24.05
CA LYS A 31 1.32 6.97 -25.01
C LYS A 31 0.57 8.30 -25.19
N LEU A 32 -0.76 8.27 -25.30
CA LEU A 32 -1.59 9.47 -25.42
C LEU A 32 -1.57 10.30 -24.13
N ALA A 33 -1.70 9.66 -22.97
CA ALA A 33 -1.61 10.32 -21.67
C ALA A 33 -0.27 11.02 -21.48
N ARG A 34 0.84 10.36 -21.84
CA ARG A 34 2.18 10.97 -21.79
C ARG A 34 2.27 12.22 -22.67
N LYS A 35 1.78 12.13 -23.91
CA LYS A 35 1.76 13.29 -24.82
C LYS A 35 0.88 14.43 -24.29
N GLN A 36 -0.21 14.10 -23.60
CA GLN A 36 -1.08 15.09 -22.96
C GLN A 36 -0.36 15.78 -21.80
N ALA A 37 0.26 15.01 -20.89
CA ALA A 37 0.99 15.54 -19.74
C ALA A 37 2.20 16.40 -20.12
N MET A 38 2.86 16.10 -21.25
CA MET A 38 3.93 16.95 -21.78
C MET A 38 3.44 18.32 -22.31
N LYS A 39 2.15 18.46 -22.62
CA LYS A 39 1.56 19.67 -23.20
C LYS A 39 0.77 20.51 -22.18
N GLN A 40 0.17 19.85 -21.19
CA GLN A 40 -0.76 20.44 -20.25
C GLN A 40 -0.15 20.49 -18.85
N VAL A 41 -0.13 21.67 -18.25
CA VAL A 41 0.48 21.88 -16.93
C VAL A 41 -0.42 21.37 -15.79
N ASP A 42 -1.73 21.29 -16.04
CA ASP A 42 -2.76 20.83 -15.10
C ASP A 42 -3.01 19.31 -15.16
N PHE A 43 -2.36 18.59 -16.06
CA PHE A 43 -2.54 17.15 -16.26
C PHE A 43 -1.21 16.41 -16.10
N GLU A 44 -1.20 15.34 -15.29
CA GLU A 44 -0.04 14.45 -15.17
C GLU A 44 -0.46 12.99 -15.29
N CYS A 45 0.46 12.14 -15.75
CA CYS A 45 0.31 10.70 -15.70
C CYS A 45 1.53 9.98 -15.13
N ILE A 46 1.25 8.99 -14.29
CA ILE A 46 2.27 8.20 -13.58
C ILE A 46 2.09 6.71 -13.85
N ALA A 47 3.20 5.98 -13.82
CA ALA A 47 3.20 4.54 -13.62
C ALA A 47 3.67 4.23 -12.20
N MET A 48 3.07 3.24 -11.54
CA MET A 48 3.53 2.80 -10.22
C MET A 48 3.53 1.30 -10.08
N ASP A 49 4.55 0.76 -9.43
CA ASP A 49 4.68 -0.67 -9.15
C ASP A 49 5.64 -0.96 -7.99
N PHE A 50 5.45 -2.11 -7.34
CA PHE A 50 6.42 -2.65 -6.40
C PHE A 50 7.49 -3.46 -7.12
N GLN A 51 8.75 -3.18 -6.80
CA GLN A 51 9.84 -4.03 -7.21
C GLN A 51 9.77 -5.39 -6.53
N LYS A 52 10.38 -6.38 -7.18
CA LYS A 52 10.80 -7.63 -6.54
C LYS A 52 11.56 -7.32 -5.24
N ASN A 53 11.37 -8.19 -4.26
CA ASN A 53 12.01 -8.07 -2.95
C ASN A 53 13.54 -8.01 -3.12
N LEU A 54 14.15 -6.95 -2.59
CA LEU A 54 15.60 -6.79 -2.58
C LEU A 54 16.13 -7.43 -1.28
N PRO A 55 16.92 -8.50 -1.36
CA PRO A 55 17.37 -9.19 -0.16
C PRO A 55 18.54 -8.44 0.49
N MET A 56 18.66 -8.58 1.82
CA MET A 56 19.77 -8.05 2.60
C MET A 56 19.97 -8.91 3.88
N PRO A 57 21.21 -9.32 4.23
CA PRO A 57 22.43 -9.00 3.49
C PRO A 57 22.40 -9.80 2.17
N ASN A 58 22.88 -9.22 1.09
CA ASN A 58 23.04 -9.86 -0.22
C ASN A 58 24.54 -10.10 -0.38
N LEU A 59 24.99 -11.34 -0.23
CA LEU A 59 26.39 -11.71 -0.26
C LEU A 59 26.60 -12.73 -1.38
N SER A 60 27.80 -12.77 -1.96
CA SER A 60 28.18 -13.69 -3.04
C SER A 60 28.57 -15.08 -2.53
N THR A 61 27.88 -15.59 -1.50
CA THR A 61 28.20 -16.87 -0.84
C THR A 61 27.07 -17.86 -1.04
N ASN A 62 27.39 -19.13 -1.35
CA ASN A 62 26.39 -20.18 -1.61
C ASN A 62 25.45 -20.44 -0.41
N GLU A 63 25.93 -20.21 0.81
CA GLU A 63 25.13 -20.39 2.04
C GLU A 63 23.88 -19.51 2.08
N ILE A 64 23.91 -18.35 1.43
CA ILE A 64 22.82 -17.39 1.43
C ILE A 64 21.56 -17.94 0.77
N TYR A 65 21.72 -18.85 -0.19
CA TYR A 65 20.63 -19.45 -0.95
C TYR A 65 19.67 -20.25 -0.07
N TYR A 66 20.17 -20.79 1.05
CA TYR A 66 19.40 -21.62 1.97
C TYR A 66 18.92 -20.87 3.22
N LYS A 67 19.30 -19.60 3.38
CA LYS A 67 19.01 -18.79 4.57
C LYS A 67 17.98 -17.69 4.26
N ARG A 68 17.10 -17.39 5.22
CA ARG A 68 16.10 -16.32 5.05
C ARG A 68 16.76 -14.95 5.24
N GLN A 69 16.77 -14.15 4.19
CA GLN A 69 17.28 -12.78 4.24
C GLN A 69 16.19 -11.78 4.68
N LEU A 70 16.62 -10.63 5.20
CA LEU A 70 15.75 -9.48 5.42
C LEU A 70 15.40 -8.90 4.04
N THR A 71 14.15 -8.47 3.87
CA THR A 71 13.71 -7.86 2.62
C THR A 71 13.67 -6.35 2.73
N LEU A 72 14.29 -5.66 1.78
CA LEU A 72 14.01 -4.27 1.46
C LEU A 72 12.86 -4.20 0.45
N HIS A 73 11.82 -3.46 0.82
CA HIS A 73 10.73 -3.08 -0.06
C HIS A 73 11.12 -1.83 -0.83
N SER A 74 10.80 -1.82 -2.12
CA SER A 74 11.07 -0.72 -3.04
C SER A 74 9.84 -0.53 -3.92
N PHE A 75 9.19 0.63 -3.78
CA PHE A 75 8.01 1.01 -4.57
C PHE A 75 8.40 2.15 -5.49
N ASN A 76 8.17 1.98 -6.79
CA ASN A 76 8.54 2.98 -7.80
C ASN A 76 7.29 3.76 -8.24
N ILE A 77 7.41 5.08 -8.29
CA ILE A 77 6.49 5.96 -9.01
C ILE A 77 7.30 6.66 -10.10
N HIS A 78 6.91 6.42 -11.35
CA HIS A 78 7.52 7.02 -12.53
C HIS A 78 6.57 8.06 -13.13
N VAL A 79 7.02 9.30 -13.25
CA VAL A 79 6.30 10.40 -13.89
C VAL A 79 6.54 10.36 -15.39
N LEU A 80 5.49 10.14 -16.18
CA LEU A 80 5.63 9.85 -17.61
C LEU A 80 6.00 11.09 -18.45
N SER A 81 5.63 12.30 -18.00
CA SER A 81 5.93 13.56 -18.69
C SER A 81 7.43 13.86 -18.69
N THR A 82 8.08 13.80 -17.53
CA THR A 82 9.50 14.14 -17.33
C THR A 82 10.43 12.93 -17.43
N ASN A 83 9.91 11.71 -17.28
CA ASN A 83 10.67 10.48 -17.01
C ASN A 83 11.42 10.49 -15.66
N SER A 84 11.05 11.37 -14.74
CA SER A 84 11.54 11.33 -13.37
C SER A 84 10.96 10.11 -12.67
N ALA A 85 11.77 9.41 -11.88
CA ALA A 85 11.32 8.24 -11.15
C ALA A 85 11.79 8.30 -9.71
N THR A 86 10.85 8.10 -8.80
CA THR A 86 11.07 8.08 -7.35
C THR A 86 10.88 6.66 -6.84
N PHE A 87 11.85 6.17 -6.07
CA PHE A 87 11.77 4.93 -5.33
C PHE A 87 11.57 5.20 -3.85
N TYR A 88 10.55 4.59 -3.29
CA TYR A 88 10.24 4.61 -1.87
C TYR A 88 10.76 3.31 -1.26
N CYS A 89 11.81 3.41 -0.47
CA CYS A 89 12.54 2.25 0.01
C CYS A 89 12.49 2.14 1.54
N TYR A 90 12.19 0.94 2.02
CA TYR A 90 12.14 0.65 3.45
C TYR A 90 12.28 -0.85 3.72
N PRO A 91 12.92 -1.26 4.82
CA PRO A 91 12.97 -2.67 5.19
C PRO A 91 11.60 -3.20 5.67
N GLU A 92 11.37 -4.51 5.58
CA GLU A 92 10.12 -5.16 6.01
C GLU A 92 9.78 -4.98 7.51
N ILE A 93 10.75 -4.52 8.31
CA ILE A 93 10.51 -4.15 9.72
C ILE A 93 9.80 -2.80 9.86
N ILE A 94 9.87 -1.91 8.85
CA ILE A 94 9.20 -0.60 8.89
C ILE A 94 7.75 -0.73 8.44
N GLY A 95 7.53 -1.44 7.34
CA GLY A 95 6.24 -1.54 6.68
C GLY A 95 6.07 -2.84 5.91
N ARG A 96 4.88 -3.05 5.36
CA ARG A 96 4.59 -4.21 4.51
C ARG A 96 4.53 -3.77 3.06
N LYS A 97 3.69 -4.43 2.25
CA LYS A 97 3.32 -3.97 0.91
C LYS A 97 1.79 -3.98 0.79
N GLY A 98 1.09 -3.52 1.82
CA GLY A 98 -0.37 -3.52 1.87
C GLY A 98 -0.98 -2.29 1.22
N SER A 99 -2.30 -2.26 1.16
CA SER A 99 -3.05 -1.15 0.59
C SER A 99 -2.90 0.17 1.36
N ASN A 100 -2.75 0.11 2.69
CA ASN A 100 -2.44 1.30 3.51
C ASN A 100 -1.05 1.85 3.20
N ASP A 101 -0.06 0.97 3.00
CA ASP A 101 1.31 1.36 2.62
C ASP A 101 1.24 2.07 1.25
N VAL A 102 0.60 1.47 0.23
CA VAL A 102 0.40 2.10 -1.10
C VAL A 102 -0.30 3.44 -1.01
N ALA A 103 -1.40 3.54 -0.25
CA ALA A 103 -2.12 4.81 -0.08
C ALA A 103 -1.22 5.89 0.54
N SER A 104 -0.36 5.53 1.50
CA SER A 104 0.57 6.46 2.15
C SER A 104 1.67 6.95 1.21
N LEU A 105 2.25 6.05 0.40
CA LEU A 105 3.28 6.42 -0.59
C LEU A 105 2.68 7.30 -1.69
N LEU A 106 1.48 6.95 -2.18
CA LEU A 106 0.78 7.75 -3.17
C LEU A 106 0.34 9.11 -2.59
N HIS A 107 0.02 9.15 -1.31
CA HIS A 107 -0.25 10.40 -0.60
C HIS A 107 0.96 11.31 -0.55
N TYR A 108 2.11 10.80 -0.11
CA TYR A 108 3.35 11.55 -0.14
C TYR A 108 3.65 12.09 -1.54
N PHE A 109 3.52 11.26 -2.57
CA PHE A 109 3.69 11.71 -3.96
C PHE A 109 2.76 12.88 -4.32
N ILE A 110 1.45 12.76 -4.10
CA ILE A 110 0.44 13.75 -4.53
C ILE A 110 0.62 15.11 -3.81
N PHE A 111 1.03 15.09 -2.54
CA PHE A 111 1.09 16.30 -1.72
C PHE A 111 2.49 16.92 -1.65
N VAL A 112 3.55 16.13 -1.80
CA VAL A 112 4.94 16.61 -1.65
C VAL A 112 5.65 16.72 -3.00
N GLN A 113 5.43 15.80 -3.93
CA GLN A 113 6.20 15.73 -5.18
C GLN A 113 5.42 16.22 -6.40
N LEU A 114 4.11 16.02 -6.43
CA LEU A 114 3.27 16.42 -7.56
C LEU A 114 3.02 17.92 -7.52
N SER A 115 3.34 18.60 -8.62
CA SER A 115 3.12 20.04 -8.80
C SER A 115 1.70 20.46 -8.39
N SER A 116 1.60 21.55 -7.62
CA SER A 116 0.33 22.12 -7.16
C SER A 116 -0.60 22.54 -8.31
N LYS A 117 -0.03 22.81 -9.50
CA LYS A 117 -0.77 23.17 -10.72
C LYS A 117 -1.54 21.99 -11.32
N VAL A 118 -1.10 20.75 -11.05
CA VAL A 118 -1.78 19.54 -11.57
C VAL A 118 -3.11 19.38 -10.85
N ARG A 119 -4.19 19.31 -11.63
CA ARG A 119 -5.57 19.04 -11.18
C ARG A 119 -6.10 17.68 -11.65
N HIS A 120 -5.48 17.10 -12.67
CA HIS A 120 -5.91 15.85 -13.28
C HIS A 120 -4.78 14.82 -13.26
N LEU A 121 -5.01 13.66 -12.63
CA LEU A 121 -4.01 12.62 -12.49
C LEU A 121 -4.46 11.31 -13.14
N ARG A 122 -3.63 10.75 -14.02
CA ARG A 122 -3.85 9.42 -14.59
C ARG A 122 -2.79 8.43 -14.11
N ILE A 123 -3.23 7.32 -13.53
CA ILE A 123 -2.38 6.33 -12.88
C ILE A 123 -2.43 5.03 -13.68
N PHE A 124 -1.26 4.53 -14.08
CA PHE A 124 -1.07 3.20 -14.65
C PHE A 124 -0.43 2.31 -13.60
N CYS A 125 -1.06 1.19 -13.25
CA CYS A 125 -0.52 0.29 -12.23
C CYS A 125 -0.98 -1.15 -12.45
N ASP A 126 -0.27 -2.09 -11.84
CA ASP A 126 -0.57 -3.51 -11.93
C ASP A 126 -1.93 -3.86 -11.29
N SER A 127 -2.43 -5.07 -11.57
CA SER A 127 -3.71 -5.55 -11.03
C SER A 127 -3.58 -6.27 -9.67
N CYS A 128 -2.57 -5.94 -8.84
CA CYS A 128 -2.38 -6.61 -7.55
C CYS A 128 -3.46 -6.22 -6.54
N GLY A 129 -4.28 -7.19 -6.14
CA GLY A 129 -5.37 -6.97 -5.18
C GLY A 129 -4.90 -6.57 -3.78
N GLY A 130 -3.74 -7.06 -3.34
CA GLY A 130 -3.18 -6.72 -2.03
C GLY A 130 -2.57 -5.31 -1.94
N GLN A 131 -2.32 -4.68 -3.09
CA GLN A 131 -1.56 -3.42 -3.21
C GLN A 131 -2.39 -2.34 -3.89
N ASN A 132 -2.57 -2.44 -5.21
CA ASN A 132 -3.08 -1.36 -6.05
C ASN A 132 -4.59 -1.48 -6.33
N LYS A 133 -5.10 -2.71 -6.54
CA LYS A 133 -6.46 -2.97 -7.03
C LYS A 133 -7.42 -3.40 -5.93
N ASN A 134 -7.59 -2.54 -4.93
CA ASN A 134 -8.50 -2.75 -3.81
C ASN A 134 -9.29 -1.49 -3.45
N PHE A 135 -10.31 -1.68 -2.61
CA PHE A 135 -11.19 -0.60 -2.19
C PHE A 135 -10.53 0.42 -1.28
N THR A 136 -9.49 0.07 -0.51
CA THR A 136 -8.74 1.07 0.28
C THR A 136 -8.13 2.11 -0.65
N VAL A 137 -7.44 1.68 -1.72
CA VAL A 137 -6.87 2.60 -2.72
C VAL A 137 -7.96 3.38 -3.45
N PHE A 138 -9.04 2.74 -3.90
CA PHE A 138 -10.13 3.46 -4.59
C PHE A 138 -10.80 4.52 -3.70
N ARG A 139 -11.04 4.21 -2.43
CA ARG A 139 -11.57 5.16 -1.44
C ARG A 139 -10.59 6.28 -1.15
N TYR A 140 -9.30 5.97 -1.07
CA TYR A 140 -8.24 6.96 -0.89
C TYR A 140 -8.22 7.96 -2.07
N LEU A 141 -8.27 7.47 -3.32
CA LEU A 141 -8.32 8.36 -4.49
C LEU A 141 -9.59 9.22 -4.50
N HIS A 142 -10.73 8.65 -4.11
CA HIS A 142 -11.97 9.42 -3.96
C HIS A 142 -11.86 10.46 -2.83
N TYR A 143 -11.15 10.12 -1.75
CA TYR A 143 -10.89 11.03 -0.63
C TYR A 143 -10.06 12.23 -1.06
N VAL A 144 -9.01 12.03 -1.86
CA VAL A 144 -8.19 13.10 -2.43
C VAL A 144 -9.01 14.08 -3.28
N VAL A 145 -9.97 13.57 -4.08
CA VAL A 145 -10.81 14.41 -4.95
C VAL A 145 -11.94 15.12 -4.18
N HIS A 146 -12.64 14.43 -3.29
CA HIS A 146 -13.90 14.95 -2.74
C HIS A 146 -13.85 15.42 -1.29
N VAL A 147 -12.87 14.95 -0.51
CA VAL A 147 -12.69 15.41 0.87
C VAL A 147 -11.58 16.45 0.91
N VAL A 148 -10.41 16.12 0.36
CA VAL A 148 -9.26 17.03 0.36
C VAL A 148 -9.32 18.05 -0.78
N LYS A 149 -9.97 17.69 -1.91
CA LYS A 149 -10.09 18.54 -3.11
C LYS A 149 -8.75 18.99 -3.72
N ARG A 150 -7.72 18.18 -3.53
CA ARG A 150 -6.38 18.42 -4.10
C ARG A 150 -6.36 18.21 -5.62
N LEU A 151 -7.22 17.34 -6.15
CA LEU A 151 -7.34 17.03 -7.57
C LEU A 151 -8.81 17.05 -7.98
N ASP A 152 -9.09 17.43 -9.22
CA ASP A 152 -10.44 17.46 -9.80
C ASP A 152 -10.82 16.11 -10.38
N THR A 153 -9.85 15.40 -10.98
CA THR A 153 -10.08 14.07 -11.53
C THR A 153 -8.90 13.13 -11.29
N ILE A 154 -9.23 11.86 -11.02
CA ILE A 154 -8.26 10.77 -10.99
C ILE A 154 -8.79 9.62 -11.84
N GLN A 155 -7.95 9.12 -12.74
CA GLN A 155 -8.24 7.93 -13.54
C GLN A 155 -7.17 6.86 -13.32
N VAL A 156 -7.57 5.65 -12.95
CA VAL A 156 -6.67 4.49 -12.81
C VAL A 156 -6.92 3.51 -13.94
N ILE A 157 -5.86 3.06 -14.60
CA ILE A 157 -5.91 2.14 -15.73
C ILE A 157 -5.05 0.91 -15.41
N PHE A 158 -5.67 -0.26 -15.44
CA PHE A 158 -5.02 -1.54 -15.15
C PHE A 158 -4.72 -2.33 -16.42
N PRO A 159 -3.49 -2.86 -16.59
CA PRO A 159 -3.11 -3.63 -17.78
C PRO A 159 -3.86 -4.96 -17.88
N VAL A 160 -3.82 -5.54 -19.07
CA VAL A 160 -4.24 -6.93 -19.27
C VAL A 160 -3.14 -7.85 -18.71
N ARG A 161 -3.53 -8.93 -18.03
CA ARG A 161 -2.57 -9.92 -17.50
C ARG A 161 -1.64 -10.43 -18.60
N GLY A 162 -0.35 -10.47 -18.34
CA GLY A 162 0.68 -10.86 -19.31
C GLY A 162 1.19 -9.72 -20.20
N TYR A 163 0.56 -8.55 -20.15
CA TYR A 163 0.95 -7.35 -20.90
C TYR A 163 1.04 -6.14 -19.96
N SER A 164 1.78 -6.33 -18.87
CA SER A 164 1.95 -5.36 -17.78
C SER A 164 3.23 -4.55 -17.86
N TYR A 165 3.97 -4.60 -18.98
CA TYR A 165 5.26 -3.93 -19.09
C TYR A 165 5.10 -2.40 -19.03
N MET A 166 5.62 -1.79 -17.98
CA MET A 166 5.52 -0.36 -17.70
C MET A 166 6.90 0.28 -17.53
N GLU A 167 6.93 1.60 -17.37
CA GLU A 167 8.14 2.36 -17.07
C GLU A 167 8.81 1.87 -15.80
N CYS A 168 8.03 1.48 -14.79
CA CYS A 168 8.54 0.88 -13.56
C CYS A 168 9.37 -0.38 -13.83
N ASP A 169 8.95 -1.28 -14.73
CA ASP A 169 9.72 -2.47 -15.10
C ASP A 169 11.07 -2.10 -15.74
N ARG A 170 11.09 -1.03 -16.55
CA ARG A 170 12.33 -0.49 -17.14
C ARG A 170 13.27 0.04 -16.09
N ASP A 171 12.74 0.83 -15.16
CA ASP A 171 13.54 1.41 -14.09
C ASP A 171 14.12 0.32 -13.17
N MET A 172 13.29 -0.63 -12.79
CA MET A 172 13.69 -1.75 -11.92
C MET A 172 14.68 -2.70 -12.58
N ALA A 173 14.64 -2.85 -13.91
CA ALA A 173 15.59 -3.67 -14.67
C ALA A 173 17.02 -3.09 -14.63
N LEU A 174 17.19 -1.79 -14.38
CA LEU A 174 18.51 -1.17 -14.22
C LEU A 174 19.15 -1.49 -12.86
N ILE A 175 18.37 -1.92 -11.86
CA ILE A 175 18.87 -2.25 -10.53
C ILE A 175 19.50 -3.65 -10.57
N ASN A 176 20.84 -3.70 -10.56
CA ASN A 176 21.58 -4.95 -10.55
C ASN A 176 21.51 -5.62 -9.16
N GLN A 177 20.70 -6.67 -9.06
CA GLN A 177 20.48 -7.42 -7.82
C GLN A 177 21.62 -8.39 -7.46
N LYS A 178 22.62 -8.57 -8.33
CA LYS A 178 23.77 -9.44 -8.07
C LYS A 178 24.87 -8.77 -7.24
N ILE A 179 24.75 -7.46 -7.00
CA ILE A 179 25.77 -6.68 -6.29
C ILE A 179 25.59 -6.83 -4.77
N PRO A 180 26.67 -7.03 -4.00
CA PRO A 180 26.58 -7.28 -2.56
C PRO A 180 26.03 -6.07 -1.80
N ALA A 181 25.04 -6.26 -0.93
CA ALA A 181 24.34 -5.21 -0.18
C ALA A 181 24.11 -5.67 1.26
N GLU A 182 24.79 -5.10 2.24
CA GLU A 182 24.70 -5.51 3.65
C GLU A 182 23.69 -4.66 4.42
N LEU A 183 23.45 -3.42 4.00
CA LEU A 183 22.58 -2.48 4.71
C LEU A 183 21.53 -1.85 3.78
N PRO A 184 20.44 -1.28 4.33
CA PRO A 184 19.46 -0.54 3.53
C PRO A 184 20.11 0.57 2.69
N GLU A 185 21.07 1.29 3.27
CA GLU A 185 21.78 2.39 2.62
C GLU A 185 22.55 1.94 1.37
N ASP A 186 23.05 0.71 1.35
CA ASP A 186 23.73 0.15 0.17
C ASP A 186 22.76 0.04 -1.00
N TRP A 187 21.54 -0.42 -0.73
CA TRP A 187 20.50 -0.45 -1.75
C TRP A 187 20.05 0.95 -2.15
N PHE A 188 19.91 1.89 -1.20
CA PHE A 188 19.52 3.26 -1.52
C PHE A 188 20.53 3.91 -2.47
N ASN A 189 21.82 3.79 -2.16
CA ASN A 189 22.90 4.34 -2.99
C ASN A 189 22.93 3.71 -4.38
N LYS A 190 22.77 2.38 -4.47
CA LYS A 190 22.72 1.68 -5.76
C LYS A 190 21.52 2.06 -6.61
N ILE A 191 20.35 2.21 -5.99
CA ILE A 191 19.16 2.65 -6.71
C ILE A 191 19.39 4.08 -7.21
N LYS A 192 19.89 5.00 -6.38
CA LYS A 192 20.20 6.37 -6.82
C LYS A 192 21.13 6.38 -8.04
N SER A 193 22.20 5.57 -8.03
CA SER A 193 23.26 5.62 -9.04
C SER A 193 23.05 4.75 -10.28
N CYS A 194 22.07 3.84 -10.31
CA CYS A 194 21.98 2.88 -11.43
C CYS A 194 21.41 3.46 -12.73
N ARG A 195 20.75 4.63 -12.68
CA ARG A 195 20.31 5.36 -13.87
C ARG A 195 21.15 6.62 -14.05
N VAL A 196 21.76 6.77 -15.23
CA VAL A 196 22.52 7.99 -15.59
C VAL A 196 21.68 8.95 -16.42
N LYS A 197 20.93 8.43 -17.41
CA LYS A 197 20.04 9.22 -18.28
C LYS A 197 18.57 8.86 -18.06
N PRO A 198 17.64 9.83 -18.12
CA PRO A 198 17.91 11.27 -18.25
C PRO A 198 18.52 11.89 -16.99
N GLU A 199 18.25 11.32 -15.82
CA GLU A 199 18.77 11.75 -14.53
C GLU A 199 18.82 10.56 -13.54
N PRO A 200 19.63 10.63 -12.47
CA PRO A 200 19.60 9.67 -11.36
C PRO A 200 18.21 9.42 -10.78
N PHE A 201 18.02 8.26 -10.15
CA PHE A 201 16.76 7.99 -9.45
C PHE A 201 16.70 8.76 -8.14
N THR A 202 15.52 9.30 -7.82
CA THR A 202 15.25 9.83 -6.48
C THR A 202 14.91 8.67 -5.55
N VAL A 203 15.53 8.59 -4.38
CA VAL A 203 15.20 7.58 -3.36
C VAL A 203 14.72 8.29 -2.10
N ILE A 204 13.52 7.92 -1.66
CA ILE A 204 12.90 8.36 -0.41
C ILE A 204 12.99 7.19 0.58
N GLU A 205 13.68 7.43 1.68
CA GLU A 205 13.77 6.50 2.80
C GLU A 205 12.48 6.60 3.60
N VAL A 206 11.69 5.54 3.60
CA VAL A 206 10.38 5.53 4.24
C VAL A 206 10.54 5.04 5.68
N ASP A 207 10.00 5.81 6.60
CA ASP A 207 9.89 5.46 8.00
C ASP A 207 8.43 5.20 8.40
N GLN A 208 8.22 4.91 9.68
CA GLN A 208 6.89 4.65 10.24
C GLN A 208 6.03 5.91 10.34
N ALA A 209 6.63 7.11 10.29
CA ALA A 209 5.90 8.37 10.31
C ALA A 209 5.23 8.65 8.96
N LEU A 210 5.77 8.13 7.86
CA LEU A 210 5.14 8.24 6.54
C LEU A 210 3.97 7.26 6.39
N LEU A 211 4.05 6.04 6.95
CA LEU A 211 3.03 5.00 6.79
C LEU A 211 1.82 5.20 7.71
N ARG A 212 0.64 5.44 7.14
CA ARG A 212 -0.59 5.80 7.88
C ARG A 212 -1.73 4.79 7.71
N ASN A 213 -2.58 4.68 8.73
CA ASN A 213 -3.73 3.78 8.73
C ASN A 213 -4.93 4.39 8.00
N TRP A 214 -4.84 4.43 6.66
CA TRP A 214 -5.91 4.96 5.82
C TRP A 214 -7.21 4.18 5.91
N THR A 215 -7.15 2.86 6.01
CA THR A 215 -8.35 2.00 6.06
C THR A 215 -9.28 2.40 7.19
N GLU A 216 -8.74 2.66 8.39
CA GLU A 216 -9.55 3.06 9.54
C GLU A 216 -10.24 4.42 9.33
N LEU A 217 -9.51 5.42 8.85
CA LEU A 217 -10.10 6.73 8.51
C LEU A 217 -11.18 6.59 7.42
N LEU A 218 -10.87 5.85 6.35
CA LEU A 218 -11.75 5.70 5.19
C LEU A 218 -12.99 4.87 5.52
N ASP A 219 -12.92 3.91 6.44
CA ASP A 219 -14.07 3.12 6.89
C ASP A 219 -15.11 3.98 7.63
N LEU A 220 -14.75 5.15 8.16
CA LEU A 220 -15.71 6.12 8.70
C LEU A 220 -16.53 6.77 7.59
N ILE A 221 -15.92 7.08 6.45
CA ILE A 221 -16.47 7.91 5.36
C ILE A 221 -17.15 7.08 4.26
N TYR A 222 -16.63 5.88 3.97
CA TYR A 222 -16.98 5.08 2.80
C TYR A 222 -17.71 3.78 3.15
N ILE A 223 -18.52 3.28 2.22
CA ILE A 223 -19.25 2.02 2.43
C ILE A 223 -18.27 0.85 2.45
N THR A 224 -18.50 -0.12 3.34
CA THR A 224 -17.66 -1.32 3.48
C THR A 224 -18.01 -2.42 2.48
N LYS A 225 -19.30 -2.57 2.17
CA LYS A 225 -19.83 -3.53 1.21
C LYS A 225 -20.06 -2.86 -0.14
N HIS A 226 -19.45 -3.42 -1.19
CA HIS A 226 -19.58 -2.92 -2.56
C HIS A 226 -20.41 -3.89 -3.40
N SER A 227 -21.20 -3.36 -4.32
CA SER A 227 -22.03 -4.15 -5.25
C SER A 227 -21.21 -4.81 -6.38
N TYR A 228 -19.92 -4.49 -6.50
CA TYR A 228 -19.03 -4.92 -7.57
C TYR A 228 -17.70 -5.41 -7.01
N LYS A 229 -16.93 -6.15 -7.83
CA LYS A 229 -15.64 -6.72 -7.43
C LYS A 229 -14.49 -5.91 -8.04
N SER A 230 -13.52 -5.51 -7.22
CA SER A 230 -12.35 -4.76 -7.71
C SER A 230 -11.56 -5.52 -8.78
N ARG A 231 -11.51 -6.86 -8.70
CA ARG A 231 -10.73 -7.74 -9.59
C ARG A 231 -11.07 -7.58 -11.08
N GLU A 232 -12.34 -7.38 -11.40
CA GLU A 232 -12.85 -7.36 -12.79
C GLU A 232 -12.58 -6.02 -13.49
N ILE A 233 -12.44 -4.95 -12.71
CA ILE A 233 -12.28 -3.59 -13.20
C ILE A 233 -11.04 -3.47 -14.10
N ARG A 234 -11.14 -2.71 -15.17
CA ARG A 234 -10.00 -2.31 -16.01
C ARG A 234 -9.67 -0.85 -15.85
N GLU A 235 -10.69 -0.03 -15.64
CA GLU A 235 -10.52 1.37 -15.35
C GLU A 235 -11.45 1.85 -14.25
N VAL A 236 -10.92 2.77 -13.47
CA VAL A 236 -11.63 3.55 -12.47
C VAL A 236 -11.48 5.01 -12.85
N LYS A 237 -12.56 5.77 -12.76
CA LYS A 237 -12.57 7.22 -12.93
C LYS A 237 -13.33 7.84 -11.76
N ILE A 238 -12.74 8.88 -11.21
CA ILE A 238 -13.27 9.70 -10.13
C ILE A 238 -13.21 11.14 -10.64
N SER A 239 -14.33 11.84 -10.58
CA SER A 239 -14.49 13.22 -11.02
C SER A 239 -15.19 14.02 -9.94
N GLN A 240 -14.73 15.25 -9.69
CA GLN A 240 -15.34 16.17 -8.73
C GLN A 240 -16.85 16.36 -8.93
N GLU A 241 -17.35 16.18 -10.15
CA GLU A 241 -18.77 16.28 -10.53
C GLU A 241 -19.66 15.23 -9.84
N GLN A 242 -19.12 14.09 -9.42
CA GLN A 242 -19.89 12.97 -8.88
C GLN A 242 -19.48 12.60 -7.44
N PRO A 243 -19.81 13.42 -6.42
CA PRO A 243 -19.25 13.33 -5.05
C PRO A 243 -19.62 12.10 -4.22
N ARG A 244 -20.49 11.24 -4.73
CA ARG A 244 -20.90 9.99 -4.08
C ARG A 244 -20.62 8.75 -4.90
N LEU A 245 -20.22 8.92 -6.17
CA LEU A 245 -20.11 7.84 -7.12
C LEU A 245 -18.65 7.59 -7.49
N ILE A 246 -18.40 6.36 -7.91
CA ILE A 246 -17.20 5.99 -8.62
C ILE A 246 -17.62 5.39 -9.96
N GLU A 247 -16.96 5.85 -11.02
CA GLU A 247 -17.15 5.33 -12.37
C GLU A 247 -16.13 4.22 -12.60
N PHE A 248 -16.56 3.08 -13.13
CA PHE A 248 -15.64 2.00 -13.47
C PHE A 248 -16.13 1.21 -14.69
N ARG A 249 -15.20 0.55 -15.39
CA ARG A 249 -15.53 -0.37 -16.47
C ARG A 249 -14.65 -1.60 -16.46
N ASN A 250 -15.19 -2.72 -16.92
CA ASN A 250 -14.53 -4.04 -16.88
C ASN A 250 -13.74 -4.34 -18.17
N THR A 251 -13.87 -3.49 -19.20
CA THR A 251 -13.16 -3.59 -20.47
C THR A 251 -12.69 -2.20 -20.88
N TYR A 252 -11.67 -2.10 -21.73
CA TYR A 252 -11.18 -0.79 -22.16
C TYR A 252 -12.19 -0.03 -23.01
N ASN A 253 -13.02 -0.70 -23.80
CA ASN A 253 -13.94 -0.04 -24.74
C ASN A 253 -15.42 -0.22 -24.35
N GLY A 254 -15.70 -0.71 -23.14
CA GLY A 254 -17.05 -0.88 -22.64
C GLY A 254 -17.63 0.40 -22.04
N CYS A 255 -18.94 0.35 -21.80
CA CYS A 255 -19.67 1.40 -21.08
C CYS A 255 -19.13 1.58 -19.66
N TRP A 256 -19.21 2.81 -19.17
CA TRP A 256 -18.95 3.13 -17.78
C TRP A 256 -20.13 2.69 -16.92
N ASN A 257 -19.84 1.96 -15.85
CA ASN A 257 -20.76 1.68 -14.77
C ASN A 257 -20.51 2.68 -13.65
N THR A 258 -21.54 2.99 -12.87
CA THR A 258 -21.43 3.80 -11.67
C THR A 258 -21.81 2.97 -10.45
N SER A 259 -21.18 3.25 -9.31
CA SER A 259 -21.61 2.71 -8.03
C SER A 259 -21.38 3.72 -6.92
N ILE A 260 -22.22 3.65 -5.89
CA ILE A 260 -22.08 4.47 -4.70
C ILE A 260 -20.86 3.97 -3.93
N ILE A 261 -19.97 4.87 -3.55
CA ILE A 261 -18.80 4.54 -2.73
C ILE A 261 -18.84 5.21 -1.35
N ARG A 262 -19.44 6.40 -1.26
CA ARG A 262 -19.50 7.19 -0.02
C ARG A 262 -20.77 6.87 0.76
N LYS A 263 -20.66 6.77 2.10
CA LYS A 263 -21.83 6.60 2.96
C LYS A 263 -22.78 7.79 2.80
N HIS A 264 -24.07 7.55 3.06
CA HIS A 264 -25.01 8.66 3.17
C HIS A 264 -24.55 9.56 4.33
N ILE A 265 -24.43 10.87 4.08
CA ILE A 265 -24.27 11.83 5.17
C ILE A 265 -25.63 11.87 5.85
N VAL A 266 -25.82 11.07 6.89
CA VAL A 266 -26.89 11.35 7.83
C VAL A 266 -26.42 12.60 8.56
N ALA A 267 -27.19 13.68 8.47
CA ALA A 267 -26.98 14.89 9.27
C ALA A 267 -27.18 14.55 10.75
N SER A 268 -26.26 13.77 11.32
CA SER A 268 -26.14 13.59 12.75
C SER A 268 -25.59 14.90 13.27
N LYS A 269 -26.33 15.54 14.19
CA LYS A 269 -25.91 16.73 14.93
C LYS A 269 -24.58 16.56 15.68
N ASN A 270 -23.96 15.37 15.64
CA ASN A 270 -22.75 15.00 16.38
C ASN A 270 -21.56 14.54 15.52
N THR A 271 -21.56 14.67 14.18
CA THR A 271 -20.35 14.36 13.39
C THR A 271 -19.44 15.58 13.36
N ILE A 272 -18.59 15.68 14.38
CA ILE A 272 -17.52 16.68 14.51
C ILE A 272 -16.40 16.30 13.53
N THR A 273 -16.59 16.55 12.24
CA THR A 273 -15.45 16.78 11.35
C THR A 273 -15.40 18.28 11.11
N PRO A 274 -14.39 19.00 11.64
CA PRO A 274 -14.20 20.40 11.32
C PRO A 274 -14.23 20.55 9.79
N LYS A 275 -14.94 21.56 9.28
CA LYS A 275 -14.77 21.97 7.88
C LYS A 275 -13.35 22.56 7.79
N LEU A 276 -12.39 21.71 7.47
CA LEU A 276 -11.04 22.16 7.13
C LEU A 276 -11.10 22.92 5.79
N PRO A 277 -10.24 23.94 5.60
CA PRO A 277 -10.04 24.59 4.31
C PRO A 277 -9.78 23.58 3.19
N ASP A 278 -10.10 23.98 1.95
CA ASP A 278 -9.82 23.16 0.78
C ASP A 278 -8.30 22.90 0.67
N GLY A 279 -7.93 21.66 0.38
CA GLY A 279 -6.53 21.20 0.41
C GLY A 279 -6.06 20.65 1.75
N GLN A 280 -6.74 20.98 2.85
CA GLN A 280 -6.35 20.55 4.20
C GLN A 280 -7.09 19.29 4.63
N PHE A 281 -6.40 18.45 5.40
CA PHE A 281 -6.98 17.23 5.96
C PHE A 281 -6.29 16.80 7.25
N VAL A 282 -6.95 15.91 8.00
CA VAL A 282 -6.33 15.24 9.15
C VAL A 282 -5.59 14.00 8.67
N LEU A 283 -4.29 13.96 8.89
CA LEU A 283 -3.48 12.78 8.61
C LEU A 283 -3.86 11.65 9.59
N PRO A 284 -4.14 10.41 9.12
CA PRO A 284 -4.41 9.31 10.02
C PRO A 284 -3.23 9.04 10.97
N HIS A 285 -3.49 8.32 12.06
CA HIS A 285 -2.42 7.84 12.94
C HIS A 285 -1.49 6.86 12.21
N LYS A 286 -0.29 6.66 12.76
CA LYS A 286 0.73 5.76 12.21
C LYS A 286 0.18 4.35 12.05
N LEU A 287 0.46 3.72 10.90
CA LEU A 287 0.07 2.33 10.65
C LEU A 287 0.88 1.36 11.53
N TYR A 288 2.12 1.71 11.82
CA TYR A 288 3.04 0.94 12.65
C TYR A 288 3.63 1.87 13.71
N PHE A 289 3.43 1.56 14.98
CA PHE A 289 3.97 2.34 16.09
C PHE A 289 5.41 1.93 16.42
N ASP A 290 5.67 0.62 16.42
CA ASP A 290 6.98 0.02 16.69
C ASP A 290 7.48 -0.79 15.50
N LEU A 291 8.80 -0.99 15.42
CA LEU A 291 9.39 -1.82 14.38
C LEU A 291 8.78 -3.22 14.40
N LYS A 292 8.43 -3.72 13.23
CA LYS A 292 7.77 -4.99 13.04
C LYS A 292 8.73 -6.14 13.32
N PRO A 293 8.36 -7.07 14.22
CA PRO A 293 9.21 -8.22 14.49
C PRO A 293 9.26 -9.16 13.30
N ILE A 294 10.45 -9.64 12.98
CA ILE A 294 10.66 -10.74 12.04
C ILE A 294 10.43 -12.09 12.74
N SER A 295 10.25 -13.15 11.94
CA SER A 295 10.09 -14.50 12.48
C SER A 295 11.38 -14.98 13.15
N ALA A 296 11.25 -15.77 14.22
CA ALA A 296 12.39 -16.41 14.90
C ALA A 296 13.30 -17.17 13.93
N GLY A 297 12.72 -17.88 12.96
CA GLY A 297 13.48 -18.57 11.92
C GLY A 297 14.32 -17.62 11.09
N LYS A 298 13.74 -16.51 10.62
CA LYS A 298 14.48 -15.50 9.86
C LYS A 298 15.56 -14.83 10.70
N TYR A 299 15.28 -14.53 11.97
CA TYR A 299 16.28 -13.94 12.85
C TYR A 299 17.49 -14.86 13.07
N ARG A 300 17.28 -16.16 13.30
CA ARG A 300 18.39 -17.12 13.41
C ARG A 300 19.23 -17.15 12.13
N ASP A 301 18.60 -17.27 10.97
CA ASP A 301 19.30 -17.28 9.69
C ASP A 301 20.10 -15.97 9.48
N LEU A 302 19.57 -14.83 9.92
CA LEU A 302 20.25 -13.53 9.87
C LEU A 302 21.41 -13.42 10.86
N MET A 303 21.35 -14.06 12.03
CA MET A 303 22.49 -14.12 12.96
C MET A 303 23.68 -14.87 12.33
N ASP A 304 23.41 -15.96 11.61
CA ASP A 304 24.48 -16.67 10.91
C ASP A 304 25.05 -15.83 9.75
N LEU A 305 24.18 -15.17 8.98
CA LEU A 305 24.61 -14.30 7.87
C LEU A 305 25.36 -13.05 8.34
N LYS A 306 25.09 -12.60 9.56
CA LYS A 306 25.74 -11.45 10.18
C LYS A 306 27.25 -11.69 10.34
N GLU A 307 27.68 -12.92 10.63
CA GLU A 307 29.10 -13.29 10.77
C GLU A 307 29.87 -13.14 9.45
N LEU A 308 29.16 -13.16 8.31
CA LEU A 308 29.72 -12.98 6.98
C LEU A 308 29.70 -11.50 6.51
N CYS A 309 29.15 -10.58 7.31
CA CYS A 309 29.10 -9.17 6.96
C CYS A 309 30.46 -8.51 7.22
N SER A 310 30.85 -7.60 6.34
CA SER A 310 32.18 -6.98 6.33
C SER A 310 32.31 -5.83 7.33
N THR A 311 31.18 -5.23 7.74
CA THR A 311 31.17 -4.03 8.59
C THR A 311 30.53 -4.25 9.96
N GLU A 312 31.13 -3.63 10.98
CA GLU A 312 30.58 -3.61 12.34
C GLU A 312 29.16 -2.98 12.39
N LYS A 313 28.90 -1.99 11.52
CA LYS A 313 27.58 -1.39 11.39
C LYS A 313 26.52 -2.42 10.94
N ALA A 314 26.84 -3.26 9.95
CA ALA A 314 25.95 -4.34 9.52
C ALA A 314 25.76 -5.39 10.64
N ILE A 315 26.85 -5.76 11.31
CA ILE A 315 26.85 -6.66 12.46
C ILE A 315 25.89 -6.17 13.56
N ASN A 316 25.96 -4.89 13.91
CA ASN A 316 25.10 -4.27 14.91
C ASN A 316 23.65 -4.12 14.44
N TYR A 317 23.45 -3.77 13.16
CA TYR A 317 22.10 -3.65 12.58
C TYR A 317 21.33 -4.96 12.68
N TYR A 318 21.92 -6.08 12.24
CA TYR A 318 21.26 -7.39 12.29
C TYR A 318 21.05 -7.88 13.72
N GLY A 319 22.02 -7.65 14.61
CA GLY A 319 21.96 -8.03 16.03
C GLY A 319 20.81 -7.40 16.82
N ASN A 320 20.34 -6.22 16.38
CA ASN A 320 19.31 -5.46 17.09
C ASN A 320 17.93 -5.53 16.41
N LEU A 321 17.74 -6.40 15.41
CA LEU A 321 16.46 -6.50 14.71
C LEU A 321 15.35 -6.99 15.65
N PRO A 322 14.15 -6.38 15.63
CA PRO A 322 13.02 -6.87 16.40
C PRO A 322 12.62 -8.26 15.89
N HIS A 323 12.41 -9.20 16.80
CA HIS A 323 12.14 -10.59 16.42
C HIS A 323 11.15 -11.27 17.37
N SER A 324 10.46 -12.31 16.92
CA SER A 324 9.40 -12.93 17.73
C SER A 324 9.82 -13.49 19.11
N TYR A 325 11.12 -13.63 19.41
CA TYR A 325 11.56 -13.94 20.79
C TYR A 325 11.33 -12.80 21.79
N THR A 326 11.44 -11.52 21.41
CA THR A 326 11.22 -10.39 22.33
C THR A 326 9.76 -10.27 22.75
N LEU A 327 8.82 -10.67 21.90
CA LEU A 327 7.39 -10.74 22.24
C LEU A 327 7.04 -11.83 23.28
N ARG A 328 7.92 -12.81 23.50
CA ARG A 328 7.69 -13.88 24.51
C ARG A 328 8.15 -13.51 25.92
N ILE A 329 8.95 -12.45 26.07
CA ILE A 329 9.53 -12.04 27.36
C ILE A 329 8.65 -11.00 28.08
N MET A 330 7.62 -10.45 27.42
CA MET A 330 6.58 -9.72 28.14
C MET A 330 5.72 -10.71 28.95
N PRO A 331 5.58 -10.53 30.28
CA PRO A 331 4.84 -11.47 31.11
C PRO A 331 3.38 -11.48 30.65
N LYS A 332 2.95 -12.61 30.07
CA LYS A 332 1.53 -12.88 29.85
C LYS A 332 0.87 -12.96 31.22
N ALA A 333 -0.06 -12.06 31.49
CA ALA A 333 -0.94 -12.15 32.64
C ALA A 333 -1.73 -13.48 32.58
N ASN A 334 -1.35 -14.41 33.47
CA ASN A 334 -2.09 -15.58 33.97
C ASN A 334 -2.93 -16.39 32.96
N ASP A 335 -2.32 -17.40 32.36
CA ASP A 335 -3.03 -18.57 31.84
C ASP A 335 -3.00 -19.71 32.90
N LYS A 336 -4.09 -19.85 33.66
CA LYS A 336 -4.39 -21.11 34.37
C LYS A 336 -4.88 -22.15 33.35
N LYS A 337 -4.11 -23.22 33.18
CA LYS A 337 -4.49 -24.43 32.43
C LYS A 337 -5.83 -25.00 32.96
N PRO A 338 -6.75 -25.50 32.11
CA PRO A 338 -7.79 -26.39 32.58
C PRO A 338 -7.50 -27.85 32.21
N CYS A 339 -7.51 -28.69 33.25
CA CYS A 339 -7.66 -30.13 33.15
C CYS A 339 -9.15 -30.48 33.02
N LYS A 340 -9.48 -31.60 32.37
CA LYS A 340 -10.86 -32.02 32.02
C LYS A 340 -11.64 -32.57 33.21
N LYS A 341 -12.93 -32.18 33.31
CA LYS A 341 -14.17 -32.99 33.53
C LYS A 341 -15.17 -32.28 34.45
N GLY A 342 -16.46 -32.42 34.14
CA GLY A 342 -17.57 -32.29 35.11
C GLY A 342 -18.60 -31.21 34.79
N LYS A 343 -19.86 -31.63 34.61
CA LYS A 343 -21.04 -30.80 34.33
C LYS A 343 -21.40 -29.93 35.55
N GLU A 344 -20.90 -28.71 35.62
CA GLU A 344 -21.30 -27.70 36.62
C GLU A 344 -21.03 -26.25 36.12
N GLY A 345 -21.08 -26.07 34.79
CA GLY A 345 -20.49 -24.92 34.10
C GLY A 345 -21.41 -23.73 33.83
N ASP A 346 -22.73 -23.90 33.82
CA ASP A 346 -23.63 -22.86 33.28
C ASP A 346 -24.04 -21.78 34.30
N GLU A 347 -24.09 -22.11 35.60
CA GLU A 347 -24.53 -21.15 36.62
C GLU A 347 -23.39 -20.23 37.08
N LYS A 348 -22.17 -20.77 37.21
CA LYS A 348 -20.94 -19.99 37.48
C LYS A 348 -20.57 -19.06 36.32
N LEU A 349 -20.91 -19.41 35.08
CA LEU A 349 -20.65 -18.57 33.91
C LEU A 349 -21.63 -17.39 33.81
N LYS A 350 -22.88 -17.55 34.27
CA LYS A 350 -23.84 -16.44 34.39
C LYS A 350 -23.43 -15.44 35.46
N LYS A 351 -23.07 -15.89 36.67
CA LYS A 351 -22.57 -15.01 37.74
C LYS A 351 -21.32 -14.22 37.34
N ARG A 352 -20.34 -14.88 36.69
CA ARG A 352 -19.14 -14.20 36.17
C ARG A 352 -19.42 -13.17 35.07
N ARG A 353 -20.45 -13.37 34.26
CA ARG A 353 -20.87 -12.41 33.22
C ARG A 353 -21.54 -11.17 33.81
N GLU A 354 -22.29 -11.32 34.90
CA GLU A 354 -22.88 -10.19 35.62
C GLU A 354 -21.85 -9.38 36.38
N GLU A 355 -20.89 -10.03 37.04
CA GLU A 355 -19.77 -9.35 37.72
C GLU A 355 -18.89 -8.57 36.73
N LYS A 356 -18.63 -9.13 35.53
CA LYS A 356 -17.91 -8.42 34.47
C LYS A 356 -18.68 -7.21 33.93
N LYS A 357 -20.01 -7.31 33.82
CA LYS A 357 -20.86 -6.18 33.40
C LYS A 357 -20.88 -5.07 34.46
N LEU A 358 -20.91 -5.43 35.75
CA LEU A 358 -20.88 -4.48 36.86
C LEU A 358 -19.52 -3.78 36.98
N SER A 359 -18.42 -4.52 36.79
CA SER A 359 -17.05 -3.99 36.73
C SER A 359 -16.86 -3.01 35.56
N MET A 360 -17.38 -3.34 34.37
CA MET A 360 -17.33 -2.47 33.18
C MET A 360 -18.19 -1.21 33.34
N ARG A 361 -19.31 -1.27 34.08
CA ARG A 361 -20.11 -0.09 34.43
C ARG A 361 -19.35 0.85 35.37
N ARG A 362 -18.73 0.30 36.42
CA ARG A 362 -17.90 1.08 37.36
C ARG A 362 -16.66 1.71 36.69
N ALA A 363 -16.04 1.02 35.74
CA ALA A 363 -14.93 1.56 34.95
C ALA A 363 -15.38 2.71 34.03
N ARG A 364 -16.58 2.61 33.44
CA ARG A 364 -17.19 3.69 32.63
C ARG A 364 -17.60 4.91 33.45
N GLU A 365 -17.98 4.72 34.71
CA GLU A 365 -18.29 5.83 35.62
C GLU A 365 -17.01 6.54 36.11
N LYS A 366 -15.91 5.80 36.37
CA LYS A 366 -14.60 6.40 36.65
C LYS A 366 -14.02 7.19 35.48
N LEU A 367 -14.23 6.74 34.24
CA LEU A 367 -13.83 7.48 33.04
C LEU A 367 -14.62 8.78 32.80
N LYS A 368 -15.72 9.01 33.53
CA LYS A 368 -16.49 10.27 33.46
C LYS A 368 -16.09 11.29 34.54
N SER A 369 -15.27 10.92 35.53
CA SER A 369 -14.94 11.77 36.67
C SER A 369 -13.52 12.35 36.68
N ASP A 370 -12.64 11.94 35.76
CA ASP A 370 -11.25 12.41 35.75
C ASP A 370 -11.02 13.40 34.59
N PRO A 371 -10.59 14.65 34.86
CA PRO A 371 -10.25 15.61 33.81
C PRO A 371 -8.93 15.18 33.14
N VAL A 372 -9.01 14.96 31.83
CA VAL A 372 -7.89 14.60 30.96
C VAL A 372 -6.83 15.70 30.99
N LYS A 373 -5.62 15.38 31.44
CA LYS A 373 -4.43 16.19 31.18
C LYS A 373 -4.13 16.11 29.68
N HIS A 374 -4.12 17.28 29.05
CA HIS A 374 -3.75 17.50 27.66
C HIS A 374 -2.32 17.02 27.39
N GLU A 375 -2.17 16.13 26.42
CA GLU A 375 -0.95 16.00 25.62
C GLU A 375 -1.35 16.41 24.20
N GLU A 376 -1.21 17.72 23.97
CA GLU A 376 -1.25 18.33 22.65
C GLU A 376 0.08 18.04 21.98
N ASP A 377 0.07 17.36 20.83
CA ASP A 377 0.71 17.83 19.60
C ASP A 377 0.67 16.78 18.48
N TYR A 378 0.60 17.30 17.24
CA TYR A 378 0.69 16.62 15.94
C TYR A 378 -0.59 16.07 15.29
N ASN A 379 -1.62 16.92 15.16
CA ASN A 379 -2.39 16.95 13.92
C ASN A 379 -1.66 17.87 12.93
N ILE A 380 -0.74 17.32 12.14
CA ILE A 380 -0.18 18.08 11.01
C ILE A 380 -1.28 18.24 9.98
N ILE A 381 -1.81 19.46 9.89
CA ILE A 381 -2.57 19.96 8.75
C ILE A 381 -1.53 20.19 7.64
N ILE A 382 -1.63 19.45 6.54
CA ILE A 382 -0.93 19.79 5.28
C ILE A 382 -1.98 20.34 4.32
#